data_AF-A0A255TGU2-F1
#
_entry.id   AF-A0A255TGU2-F1
#
_cell.length_a   1.000
_cell.length_b   1.000
_cell.length_c   1.000
_cell.angle_alpha   90.00
_cell.angle_beta   90.00
_cell.angle_gamma   90.00
#
_symmetry.space_group_name_H-M   'P 1'
#
loop_
_entity.id
_entity.type
_entity.pdbx_description
1 polymer ?
#
loop_
_entity_poly.entity_id
_entity_poly.type
_entity_poly.pdbx_seq_one_letter_code
_entity_poly.pdbx_strand_id
1 'polypeptide(L)'
;MKIWLQPHRQCMIITLRKHKNRLTMRKILSILSLALVLGMTTGCKEEKKSNIIITEKPKPVTPKKPQKIGDYEQSLKVEWRGIKYTVEMKLTACDSLPMVKDGANLYFDNVIVLRIVRQDGVEFYSHKFTKRNFDQYLPDNYRKNGALLGIVYVKSDSQFLYFTASVGSPDKSSYDYIPLVLKVHRLGSHCYEEPSLLYRVITQ
;
A
#
# COMPACT_ATOMS: atom_id res chain seq x y z
N MET A 1 -13.50 7.05 -50.08
CA MET A 1 -12.04 6.73 -50.14
C MET A 1 -11.35 7.53 -49.03
N LYS A 2 -10.73 6.85 -48.04
CA LYS A 2 -9.83 7.34 -46.95
C LYS A 2 -10.43 8.42 -46.01
N ILE A 3 -10.93 8.14 -44.79
CA ILE A 3 -10.27 7.76 -43.50
C ILE A 3 -9.04 8.61 -43.18
N TRP A 4 -9.05 9.30 -42.01
CA TRP A 4 -8.02 9.55 -40.97
C TRP A 4 -8.53 10.73 -40.10
N LEU A 5 -9.04 10.58 -38.87
CA LEU A 5 -8.47 10.21 -37.54
C LEU A 5 -8.33 11.44 -36.60
N GLN A 6 -9.27 11.57 -35.64
CA GLN A 6 -9.18 11.90 -34.18
C GLN A 6 -8.22 13.01 -33.67
N PRO A 7 -8.30 13.50 -32.40
CA PRO A 7 -9.38 13.47 -31.40
C PRO A 7 -9.65 14.84 -30.71
N HIS A 8 -10.89 15.05 -30.25
CA HIS A 8 -11.21 16.12 -29.30
C HIS A 8 -10.78 15.73 -27.87
N ARG A 9 -9.63 16.26 -27.44
CA ARG A 9 -9.34 16.50 -26.02
C ARG A 9 -9.84 17.89 -25.66
N GLN A 10 -10.68 18.01 -24.64
CA GLN A 10 -10.66 19.12 -23.67
C GLN A 10 -11.69 18.84 -22.57
N CYS A 11 -11.22 18.27 -21.47
CA CYS A 11 -11.90 18.38 -20.18
C CYS A 11 -11.41 19.68 -19.54
N MET A 12 -12.35 20.55 -19.20
CA MET A 12 -12.20 21.98 -18.92
C MET A 12 -11.34 22.24 -17.67
N ILE A 13 -10.40 23.18 -17.81
CA ILE A 13 -9.55 23.71 -16.74
C ILE A 13 -10.42 24.56 -15.82
N ILE A 14 -10.53 24.18 -14.54
CA ILE A 14 -11.04 25.04 -13.47
C ILE A 14 -9.85 25.49 -12.62
N THR A 15 -9.76 26.80 -12.46
CA THR A 15 -8.67 27.58 -11.85
C THR A 15 -8.44 27.20 -10.38
N LEU A 16 -7.20 26.86 -10.04
CA LEU A 16 -6.75 26.57 -8.67
C LEU A 16 -6.63 27.86 -7.85
N ARG A 17 -7.48 28.05 -6.83
CA ARG A 17 -7.23 29.01 -5.74
C ARG A 17 -6.45 28.28 -4.63
N LYS A 18 -5.13 28.53 -4.58
CA LYS A 18 -4.19 27.89 -3.65
C LYS A 18 -4.38 28.45 -2.24
N HIS A 19 -5.14 27.76 -1.38
CA HIS A 19 -5.20 28.09 0.05
C HIS A 19 -4.08 27.35 0.79
N LYS A 20 -3.10 28.11 1.28
CA LYS A 20 -1.91 27.64 2.01
C LYS A 20 -2.29 27.38 3.47
N ASN A 21 -2.59 26.14 3.83
CA ASN A 21 -2.78 25.78 5.24
C ASN A 21 -1.40 25.53 5.88
N ARG A 22 -0.97 26.46 6.74
CA ARG A 22 0.20 26.36 7.61
C ARG A 22 -0.05 25.26 8.64
N LEU A 23 0.70 24.17 8.58
CA LEU A 23 0.83 23.21 9.68
C LEU A 23 1.61 23.90 10.82
N THR A 24 0.89 24.34 11.85
CA THR A 24 1.47 24.89 13.08
C THR A 24 1.94 23.75 13.99
N MET A 25 3.26 23.57 14.08
CA MET A 25 3.95 22.82 15.11
C MET A 25 3.56 23.32 16.50
N ARG A 26 2.78 22.53 17.26
CA ARG A 26 2.55 22.74 18.69
C ARG A 26 3.62 21.99 19.49
N LYS A 27 4.68 22.73 19.80
CA LYS A 27 5.51 22.71 21.02
C LYS A 27 5.28 21.53 21.98
N ILE A 28 6.20 20.57 22.03
CA ILE A 28 6.52 19.86 23.28
C ILE A 28 8.05 19.70 23.33
N LEU A 29 8.71 20.68 23.95
CA LEU A 29 10.10 20.60 24.38
C LEU A 29 10.16 21.15 25.81
N SER A 30 10.80 20.34 26.67
CA SER A 30 11.55 20.75 27.86
C SER A 30 10.77 21.19 29.11
N ILE A 31 10.75 20.31 30.12
CA ILE A 31 10.99 20.72 31.52
C ILE A 31 12.04 19.77 32.11
N LEU A 32 13.14 20.38 32.56
CA LEU A 32 14.27 19.80 33.29
C LEU A 32 14.32 20.49 34.67
N SER A 33 15.03 19.85 35.61
CA SER A 33 15.53 20.32 36.93
C SER A 33 14.63 20.06 38.16
N LEU A 34 15.10 19.76 39.39
CA LEU A 34 16.41 19.38 39.99
C LEU A 34 16.18 19.27 41.54
N ALA A 35 16.79 18.29 42.23
CA ALA A 35 17.48 18.41 43.56
C ALA A 35 17.62 17.01 44.27
N LEU A 36 18.84 16.47 44.50
CA LEU A 36 19.75 16.64 45.68
C LEU A 36 19.23 15.82 46.91
N VAL A 37 19.95 14.92 47.65
CA VAL A 37 21.38 14.58 47.76
C VAL A 37 21.66 13.37 48.70
N LEU A 38 22.85 12.74 48.51
CA LEU A 38 23.80 11.98 49.39
C LEU A 38 23.44 10.69 50.16
N GLY A 39 24.41 9.74 50.11
CA GLY A 39 24.56 8.62 51.07
C GLY A 39 25.71 7.62 50.80
N MET A 40 26.97 8.07 50.88
CA MET A 40 28.23 7.43 51.38
C MET A 40 28.61 5.93 51.17
N THR A 41 29.80 5.73 50.56
CA THR A 41 30.93 4.78 50.86
C THR A 41 30.68 3.26 50.75
N THR A 42 31.59 2.35 50.33
CA THR A 42 33.06 2.14 50.32
C THR A 42 33.36 1.20 49.11
N GLY A 43 34.49 1.21 48.40
CA GLY A 43 35.80 0.64 48.77
C GLY A 43 36.25 -0.43 47.75
N CYS A 44 37.46 -0.23 47.16
CA CYS A 44 38.37 -1.18 46.47
C CYS A 44 37.83 -2.05 45.31
N LYS A 45 38.47 -2.15 44.13
CA LYS A 45 39.88 -2.44 43.85
C LYS A 45 40.14 -2.10 42.37
N GLU A 46 41.25 -1.42 42.09
CA GLU A 46 41.78 -1.30 40.72
C GLU A 46 42.38 -2.65 40.29
N GLU A 47 41.80 -3.27 39.27
CA GLU A 47 42.47 -4.31 38.49
C GLU A 47 42.58 -3.88 37.01
N LYS A 48 43.72 -4.27 36.44
CA LYS A 48 44.41 -3.60 35.33
C LYS A 48 43.66 -3.72 34.00
N LYS A 49 43.65 -2.61 33.26
CA LYS A 49 43.25 -2.56 31.84
C LYS A 49 44.14 -3.46 30.99
N SER A 50 43.56 -4.47 30.35
CA SER A 50 44.03 -4.97 29.05
C SER A 50 43.04 -4.49 27.99
N ASN A 51 43.41 -3.44 27.27
CA ASN A 51 42.68 -3.02 26.06
C ASN A 51 43.00 -4.00 24.93
N ILE A 52 42.36 -5.17 24.95
CA ILE A 52 42.15 -5.93 23.74
C ILE A 52 40.74 -5.59 23.29
N ILE A 53 40.60 -4.50 22.53
CA ILE A 53 39.38 -4.27 21.75
C ILE A 53 39.43 -5.31 20.65
N ILE A 54 38.92 -6.51 20.94
CA ILE A 54 38.59 -7.49 19.91
C ILE A 54 37.40 -6.87 19.18
N THR A 55 37.68 -6.04 18.17
CA THR A 55 36.67 -5.64 17.21
C THR A 55 36.26 -6.92 16.50
N GLU A 56 35.18 -7.56 16.95
CA GLU A 56 34.59 -8.66 16.21
C GLU A 56 34.33 -8.16 14.79
N LYS A 57 35.05 -8.75 13.83
CA LYS A 57 34.89 -8.46 12.42
C LYS A 57 33.39 -8.57 12.12
N PRO A 58 32.73 -7.52 11.60
CA PRO A 58 31.28 -7.54 11.42
C PRO A 58 30.92 -8.78 10.61
N LYS A 59 30.20 -9.70 11.25
CA LYS A 59 29.78 -10.95 10.61
C LYS A 59 29.03 -10.54 9.33
N PRO A 60 29.41 -11.06 8.16
CA PRO A 60 28.69 -10.74 6.93
C PRO A 60 27.21 -11.04 7.15
N VAL A 61 26.38 -10.01 7.02
CA VAL A 61 24.93 -10.15 7.18
C VAL A 61 24.47 -11.10 6.08
N THR A 62 24.20 -12.35 6.44
CA THR A 62 23.68 -13.35 5.51
C THR A 62 22.42 -12.76 4.87
N PRO A 63 22.33 -12.66 3.53
CA PRO A 63 21.15 -12.14 2.87
C PRO A 63 19.95 -12.97 3.31
N LYS A 64 18.96 -12.34 3.95
CA LYS A 64 17.71 -13.02 4.30
C LYS A 64 17.06 -13.47 2.99
N LYS A 65 16.64 -14.74 2.94
CA LYS A 65 15.90 -15.27 1.80
C LYS A 65 14.67 -14.39 1.55
N PRO A 66 14.29 -14.13 0.28
CA PRO A 66 13.08 -13.38 -0.04
C PRO A 66 11.86 -13.99 0.65
N GLN A 67 11.04 -13.13 1.24
CA GLN A 67 9.88 -13.51 2.04
C GLN A 67 8.59 -13.30 1.24
N LYS A 68 7.59 -14.15 1.49
CA LYS A 68 6.23 -13.89 1.01
C LYS A 68 5.51 -13.02 2.03
N ILE A 69 4.71 -12.07 1.56
CA ILE A 69 3.79 -11.32 2.42
C ILE A 69 2.69 -12.28 2.87
N GLY A 70 2.12 -13.07 1.98
CA GLY A 70 1.13 -14.10 2.31
C GLY A 70 0.24 -14.36 1.12
N ASP A 71 -0.69 -15.29 1.27
CA ASP A 71 -1.73 -15.55 0.29
C ASP A 71 -3.07 -15.12 0.89
N TYR A 72 -3.97 -14.62 0.06
CA TYR A 72 -5.31 -14.24 0.46
C TYR A 72 -6.30 -14.66 -0.62
N GLU A 73 -7.41 -15.26 -0.21
CA GLU A 73 -8.49 -15.63 -1.10
C GLU A 73 -9.83 -15.28 -0.43
N GLN A 74 -10.66 -14.52 -1.13
CA GLN A 74 -11.97 -14.13 -0.64
C GLN A 74 -13.00 -14.25 -1.76
N SER A 75 -14.17 -14.75 -1.41
CA SER A 75 -15.34 -14.79 -2.27
C SER A 75 -16.52 -14.19 -1.50
N LEU A 76 -17.21 -13.23 -2.10
CA LEU A 76 -18.37 -12.59 -1.48
C LEU A 76 -19.47 -12.34 -2.50
N LYS A 77 -20.72 -12.44 -2.06
CA LYS A 77 -21.89 -12.18 -2.90
C LYS A 77 -22.29 -10.71 -2.77
N VAL A 78 -22.47 -10.03 -3.90
CA VAL A 78 -22.95 -8.64 -3.96
C VAL A 78 -24.21 -8.56 -4.81
N GLU A 79 -25.09 -7.64 -4.47
CA GLU A 79 -26.18 -7.23 -5.36
C GLU A 79 -25.79 -5.93 -6.06
N TRP A 80 -25.96 -5.91 -7.38
CA TRP A 80 -25.67 -4.75 -8.21
C TRP A 80 -26.73 -4.62 -9.29
N ARG A 81 -27.50 -3.52 -9.23
CA ARG A 81 -28.62 -3.23 -10.14
C ARG A 81 -29.69 -4.34 -10.15
N GLY A 82 -30.00 -4.91 -8.98
CA GLY A 82 -30.96 -6.01 -8.82
C GLY A 82 -30.46 -7.37 -9.31
N ILE A 83 -29.20 -7.48 -9.73
CA ILE A 83 -28.58 -8.74 -10.16
C ILE A 83 -27.53 -9.15 -9.15
N LYS A 84 -27.49 -10.45 -8.82
CA LYS A 84 -26.49 -11.01 -7.90
C LYS A 84 -25.22 -11.37 -8.65
N TYR A 85 -24.09 -11.00 -8.06
CA TYR A 85 -22.76 -11.34 -8.52
C TYR A 85 -21.95 -11.99 -7.39
N THR A 86 -21.00 -12.82 -7.76
CA THR A 86 -19.92 -13.28 -6.87
C THR A 86 -18.65 -12.52 -7.23
N VAL A 87 -18.08 -11.81 -6.26
CA VAL A 87 -16.79 -11.13 -6.38
C VAL A 87 -15.74 -12.01 -5.71
N GLU A 88 -14.72 -12.39 -6.47
CA GLU A 88 -13.63 -13.26 -6.04
C GLU A 88 -12.31 -12.49 -6.13
N MET A 89 -11.52 -12.49 -5.07
CA MET A 89 -10.17 -11.92 -5.06
C MET A 89 -9.17 -12.97 -4.59
N LYS A 90 -8.08 -13.11 -5.32
CA LYS A 90 -6.96 -13.99 -4.96
C LYS A 90 -5.64 -13.26 -5.06
N LEU A 91 -4.97 -13.10 -3.93
CA LEU A 91 -3.62 -12.56 -3.80
C LEU A 91 -2.63 -13.71 -3.67
N THR A 92 -1.58 -13.66 -4.48
CA THR A 92 -0.46 -14.61 -4.41
C THR A 92 0.86 -13.90 -4.65
N ALA A 93 1.91 -14.33 -3.95
CA ALA A 93 3.27 -13.92 -4.26
C ALA A 93 3.66 -14.28 -5.70
N CYS A 94 4.39 -13.41 -6.39
CA CYS A 94 4.82 -13.61 -7.77
C CYS A 94 6.33 -13.45 -7.92
N ASP A 95 7.01 -14.54 -8.25
CA ASP A 95 8.48 -14.62 -8.41
C ASP A 95 8.99 -13.95 -9.71
N SER A 96 8.14 -13.83 -10.72
CA SER A 96 8.46 -13.13 -11.97
C SER A 96 8.45 -11.60 -11.84
N LEU A 97 7.95 -11.04 -10.74
CA LEU A 97 7.98 -9.61 -10.46
C LEU A 97 9.29 -9.20 -9.77
N PRO A 98 9.76 -7.96 -9.95
CA PRO A 98 10.90 -7.44 -9.20
C PRO A 98 10.63 -7.53 -7.69
N MET A 99 11.59 -8.08 -6.94
CA MET A 99 11.53 -8.11 -5.49
C MET A 99 11.52 -6.69 -4.91
N VAL A 100 10.85 -6.56 -3.78
CA VAL A 100 10.73 -5.30 -3.05
C VAL A 100 11.55 -5.36 -1.76
N LYS A 101 12.01 -4.21 -1.28
CA LYS A 101 12.89 -4.09 -0.13
C LYS A 101 12.20 -3.33 1.00
N ASP A 102 12.30 -3.84 2.21
CA ASP A 102 11.98 -3.08 3.42
C ASP A 102 13.14 -3.20 4.41
N GLY A 103 13.87 -2.10 4.61
CA GLY A 103 15.17 -2.10 5.29
C GLY A 103 16.14 -3.11 4.66
N ALA A 104 16.58 -4.09 5.47
CA ALA A 104 17.47 -5.17 5.04
C ALA A 104 16.73 -6.43 4.53
N ASN A 105 15.39 -6.45 4.59
CA ASN A 105 14.58 -7.58 4.20
C ASN A 105 14.18 -7.48 2.72
N LEU A 106 14.06 -8.64 2.06
CA LEU A 106 13.59 -8.78 0.68
C LEU A 106 12.26 -9.52 0.66
N TYR A 107 11.34 -9.09 -0.19
CA TYR A 107 10.03 -9.71 -0.33
C TYR A 107 9.69 -9.93 -1.81
N PHE A 108 8.92 -10.96 -2.08
CA PHE A 108 8.18 -11.07 -3.33
C PHE A 108 7.07 -10.02 -3.35
N ASP A 109 6.89 -9.34 -4.49
CA ASP A 109 5.66 -8.58 -4.74
C ASP A 109 4.53 -9.55 -5.12
N ASN A 110 3.30 -9.04 -5.11
CA ASN A 110 2.10 -9.86 -5.30
C ASN A 110 1.38 -9.55 -6.61
N VAL A 111 0.59 -10.54 -7.00
CA VAL A 111 -0.46 -10.41 -7.99
C VAL A 111 -1.79 -10.58 -7.29
N ILE A 112 -2.78 -9.78 -7.67
CA ILE A 112 -4.18 -9.98 -7.26
C ILE A 112 -5.02 -10.26 -8.49
N VAL A 113 -5.67 -11.41 -8.54
CA VAL A 113 -6.70 -11.72 -9.54
C VAL A 113 -8.05 -11.32 -8.95
N LEU A 114 -8.74 -10.37 -9.60
CA LEU A 114 -10.12 -9.99 -9.29
C LEU A 114 -11.03 -10.57 -10.36
N ARG A 115 -12.01 -11.38 -9.95
CA ARG A 115 -13.05 -11.93 -10.83
C ARG A 115 -14.43 -11.52 -10.32
N ILE A 116 -15.33 -11.27 -11.26
CA ILE A 116 -16.72 -10.93 -10.98
C ILE A 116 -17.56 -11.84 -11.86
N VAL A 117 -18.33 -12.69 -11.21
CA VAL A 117 -19.08 -13.78 -11.84
C VAL A 117 -20.56 -13.51 -11.64
N ARG A 118 -21.34 -13.63 -12.70
CA ARG A 118 -22.81 -13.52 -12.66
C ARG A 118 -23.42 -14.72 -11.94
N GLN A 119 -24.68 -14.60 -11.52
CA GLN A 119 -25.40 -15.69 -10.87
C GLN A 119 -25.51 -16.96 -11.72
N ASP A 120 -25.50 -16.84 -13.06
CA ASP A 120 -25.50 -17.96 -14.02
C ASP A 120 -24.12 -18.62 -14.18
N GLY A 121 -23.10 -18.16 -13.45
CA GLY A 121 -21.73 -18.67 -13.53
C GLY A 121 -20.87 -18.05 -14.64
N VAL A 122 -21.44 -17.16 -15.46
CA VAL A 122 -20.70 -16.50 -16.54
C VAL A 122 -19.80 -15.41 -15.95
N GLU A 123 -18.53 -15.43 -16.34
CA GLU A 123 -17.58 -14.39 -15.96
C GLU A 123 -17.94 -13.06 -16.62
N PHE A 124 -18.25 -12.06 -15.79
CA PHE A 124 -18.51 -10.70 -16.25
C PHE A 124 -17.22 -9.89 -16.41
N TYR A 125 -16.26 -10.10 -15.51
CA TYR A 125 -15.00 -9.38 -15.48
C TYR A 125 -13.91 -10.24 -14.83
N SER A 126 -12.70 -10.18 -15.38
CA SER A 126 -11.50 -10.75 -14.75
C SER A 126 -10.29 -9.90 -15.09
N HIS A 127 -9.47 -9.61 -14.10
CA HIS A 127 -8.20 -8.92 -14.32
C HIS A 127 -7.15 -9.32 -13.29
N LYS A 128 -5.89 -9.34 -13.77
CA LYS A 128 -4.70 -9.63 -12.98
C LYS A 128 -3.97 -8.32 -12.67
N PHE A 129 -4.07 -7.86 -11.43
CA PHE A 129 -3.45 -6.63 -10.95
C PHE A 129 -2.06 -6.89 -10.36
N THR A 130 -1.18 -5.93 -10.59
CA THR A 130 0.11 -5.73 -9.91
C THR A 130 0.15 -4.29 -9.40
N LYS A 131 1.11 -3.93 -8.53
CA LYS A 131 1.23 -2.53 -8.10
C LYS A 131 1.44 -1.54 -9.25
N ARG A 132 2.03 -2.00 -10.38
CA ARG A 132 2.30 -1.17 -11.56
C ARG A 132 1.04 -0.61 -12.21
N ASN A 133 -0.10 -1.29 -12.05
CA ASN A 133 -1.40 -0.79 -12.49
C ASN A 133 -1.75 0.58 -11.87
N PHE A 134 -1.12 0.92 -10.74
CA PHE A 134 -1.37 2.14 -9.97
C PHE A 134 -0.21 3.14 -10.02
N ASP A 135 0.83 2.92 -10.84
CA ASP A 135 2.08 3.71 -10.83
C ASP A 135 1.85 5.23 -10.89
N GLN A 136 0.86 5.69 -11.65
CA GLN A 136 0.55 7.13 -11.78
C GLN A 136 0.07 7.78 -10.47
N TYR A 137 -0.36 7.00 -9.48
CA TYR A 137 -0.84 7.45 -8.17
C TYR A 137 0.14 7.15 -7.04
N LEU A 138 1.29 6.53 -7.35
CA LEU A 138 2.25 6.07 -6.36
C LEU A 138 3.49 6.97 -6.33
N PRO A 139 3.87 7.48 -5.14
CA PRO A 139 5.19 8.05 -4.93
C PRO A 139 6.29 7.01 -5.21
N ASP A 140 7.48 7.50 -5.58
CA ASP A 140 8.60 6.68 -6.04
C ASP A 140 9.00 5.56 -5.08
N ASN A 141 8.93 5.81 -3.78
CA ASN A 141 9.27 4.81 -2.77
C ASN A 141 8.31 3.61 -2.83
N TYR A 142 7.00 3.81 -2.99
CA TYR A 142 6.03 2.71 -3.10
C TYR A 142 6.12 2.00 -4.45
N ARG A 143 6.40 2.74 -5.54
CA ARG A 143 6.66 2.11 -6.85
C ARG A 143 7.84 1.16 -6.81
N LYS A 144 8.92 1.54 -6.13
CA LYS A 144 10.15 0.73 -6.02
C LYS A 144 10.02 -0.37 -4.97
N ASN A 145 9.63 0.01 -3.75
CA ASN A 145 9.78 -0.80 -2.55
C ASN A 145 8.46 -1.21 -1.88
N GLY A 146 7.33 -0.62 -2.28
CA GLY A 146 6.01 -1.06 -1.81
C GLY A 146 5.58 -2.35 -2.50
N ALA A 147 4.69 -3.12 -1.87
CA ALA A 147 4.04 -4.28 -2.46
C ALA A 147 2.54 -4.06 -2.61
N LEU A 148 1.90 -4.74 -3.56
CA LEU A 148 0.44 -4.78 -3.65
C LEU A 148 -0.11 -5.62 -2.48
N LEU A 149 -0.84 -5.01 -1.57
CA LEU A 149 -1.26 -5.64 -0.30
C LEU A 149 -2.67 -6.21 -0.35
N GLY A 150 -3.57 -5.62 -1.14
CA GLY A 150 -4.95 -6.08 -1.19
C GLY A 150 -5.82 -5.30 -2.18
N ILE A 151 -6.93 -5.92 -2.55
CA ILE A 151 -8.09 -5.28 -3.18
C ILE A 151 -9.31 -5.74 -2.38
N VAL A 152 -10.18 -4.82 -1.99
CA VAL A 152 -11.37 -5.08 -1.17
C VAL A 152 -12.58 -4.41 -1.81
N TYR A 153 -13.70 -5.14 -1.92
CA TYR A 153 -14.97 -4.56 -2.36
C TYR A 153 -15.50 -3.57 -1.32
N VAL A 154 -15.99 -2.43 -1.78
CA VAL A 154 -16.52 -1.36 -0.93
C VAL A 154 -18.03 -1.23 -1.10
N LYS A 155 -18.49 -0.92 -2.31
CA LYS A 155 -19.90 -0.65 -2.61
C LYS A 155 -20.20 -0.76 -4.11
N SER A 156 -21.45 -0.54 -4.49
CA SER A 156 -21.90 -0.46 -5.88
C SER A 156 -22.83 0.74 -6.10
N ASP A 157 -22.83 1.30 -7.30
CA ASP A 157 -23.82 2.29 -7.75
C ASP A 157 -24.42 1.90 -9.12
N SER A 158 -25.14 2.81 -9.79
CA SER A 158 -25.75 2.49 -11.10
C SER A 158 -24.76 2.15 -12.23
N GLN A 159 -23.50 2.58 -12.13
CA GLN A 159 -22.48 2.46 -13.17
C GLN A 159 -21.29 1.58 -12.77
N PHE A 160 -20.93 1.53 -11.49
CA PHE A 160 -19.67 0.95 -11.02
C PHE A 160 -19.84 0.02 -9.81
N LEU A 161 -18.94 -0.97 -9.76
CA LEU A 161 -18.51 -1.63 -8.53
C LEU A 161 -17.24 -0.93 -8.04
N TYR A 162 -17.23 -0.52 -6.78
CA TYR A 162 -16.13 0.19 -6.15
C TYR A 162 -15.31 -0.75 -5.28
N PHE A 163 -14.00 -0.61 -5.41
CA PHE A 163 -13.01 -1.34 -4.65
C PHE A 163 -11.97 -0.36 -4.09
N THR A 164 -11.39 -0.71 -2.96
CA THR A 164 -10.14 -0.11 -2.49
C THR A 164 -9.00 -1.07 -2.77
N ALA A 165 -7.90 -0.57 -3.30
CA ALA A 165 -6.64 -1.29 -3.42
C ALA A 165 -5.62 -0.64 -2.47
N SER A 166 -4.61 -1.38 -2.03
CA SER A 166 -3.55 -0.82 -1.20
C SER A 166 -2.17 -1.26 -1.68
N VAL A 167 -1.26 -0.29 -1.75
CA VAL A 167 0.17 -0.53 -1.97
C VAL A 167 0.92 0.04 -0.78
N GLY A 168 1.75 -0.78 -0.14
CA GLY A 168 2.37 -0.39 1.14
C GLY A 168 3.61 -1.20 1.47
N SER A 169 4.07 -1.05 2.70
CA SER A 169 5.18 -1.85 3.21
C SER A 169 4.83 -3.35 3.15
N PRO A 170 5.74 -4.20 2.66
CA PRO A 170 5.56 -5.65 2.68
C PRO A 170 5.73 -6.26 4.09
N ASP A 171 6.22 -5.49 5.06
CA ASP A 171 6.30 -5.92 6.46
C ASP A 171 4.91 -5.82 7.12
N LYS A 172 4.35 -6.96 7.53
CA LYS A 172 3.02 -7.03 8.18
C LYS A 172 2.92 -6.26 9.48
N SER A 173 4.03 -5.95 10.13
CA SER A 173 4.04 -5.13 11.35
C SER A 173 3.91 -3.64 11.05
N SER A 174 4.09 -3.24 9.79
CA SER A 174 3.94 -1.86 9.34
C SER A 174 2.48 -1.53 9.00
N TYR A 175 2.05 -0.33 9.38
CA TYR A 175 0.76 0.25 8.99
C TYR A 175 0.89 1.20 7.80
N ASP A 176 2.07 1.24 7.16
CA ASP A 176 2.35 2.18 6.09
C ASP A 176 1.81 1.68 4.74
N TYR A 177 0.78 2.34 4.21
CA TYR A 177 0.22 2.05 2.90
C TYR A 177 -0.48 3.27 2.29
N ILE A 178 -0.57 3.25 0.97
CA ILE A 178 -1.37 4.18 0.17
C ILE A 178 -2.64 3.45 -0.26
N PRO A 179 -3.82 3.92 0.17
CA PRO A 179 -5.07 3.41 -0.36
C PRO A 179 -5.36 4.04 -1.72
N LEU A 180 -5.98 3.25 -2.60
CA LEU A 180 -6.24 3.57 -3.99
C LEU A 180 -7.68 3.18 -4.30
N VAL A 181 -8.32 3.90 -5.21
CA VAL A 181 -9.69 3.57 -5.64
C VAL A 181 -9.62 2.85 -6.99
N LEU A 182 -10.24 1.66 -7.04
CA LEU A 182 -10.44 0.88 -8.26
C LEU A 182 -11.95 0.78 -8.53
N LYS A 183 -12.35 1.02 -9.77
CA LYS A 183 -13.75 0.92 -10.20
C LYS A 183 -13.87 -0.02 -11.38
N VAL A 184 -14.86 -0.90 -11.34
CA VAL A 184 -15.25 -1.74 -12.49
C VAL A 184 -16.58 -1.24 -13.02
N HIS A 185 -16.59 -0.80 -14.27
CA HIS A 185 -17.76 -0.25 -14.95
C HIS A 185 -18.69 -1.37 -15.43
N ARG A 186 -19.99 -1.07 -15.56
CA ARG A 186 -21.02 -2.01 -16.07
C ARG A 186 -20.78 -2.56 -17.47
N LEU A 187 -19.85 -1.97 -18.22
CA LEU A 187 -19.46 -2.43 -19.55
C LEU A 187 -18.17 -3.27 -19.54
N GLY A 188 -17.66 -3.66 -18.37
CA GLY A 188 -16.50 -4.55 -18.24
C GLY A 188 -15.13 -3.85 -18.33
N SER A 189 -15.10 -2.52 -18.43
CA SER A 189 -13.86 -1.75 -18.26
C SER A 189 -13.58 -1.44 -16.80
N HIS A 190 -12.33 -1.11 -16.47
CA HIS A 190 -11.98 -0.60 -15.15
C HIS A 190 -11.23 0.74 -15.25
N CYS A 191 -11.29 1.52 -14.18
CA CYS A 191 -10.53 2.75 -14.03
C CYS A 191 -10.10 2.96 -12.58
N TYR A 192 -9.25 3.95 -12.38
CA TYR A 192 -8.68 4.31 -11.09
C TYR A 192 -9.01 5.76 -10.76
N GLU A 193 -9.15 6.07 -9.49
CA GLU A 193 -9.34 7.44 -9.02
C GLU A 193 -8.25 7.84 -8.03
N GLU A 194 -8.08 9.15 -7.85
CA GLU A 194 -7.08 9.71 -6.95
C GLU A 194 -7.36 9.27 -5.49
N PRO A 195 -6.33 8.90 -4.71
CA PRO A 195 -6.47 8.49 -3.31
C PRO A 195 -7.27 9.45 -2.43
N SER A 196 -7.21 10.76 -2.72
CA SER A 196 -7.93 11.81 -1.98
C SER A 196 -9.46 11.65 -2.01
N LEU A 197 -9.98 10.88 -2.97
CA LEU A 197 -11.42 10.60 -3.12
C LEU A 197 -11.89 9.36 -2.35
N LEU A 198 -10.98 8.59 -1.74
CA LEU A 198 -11.34 7.36 -1.03
C LEU A 198 -12.39 7.59 0.06
N TYR A 199 -12.28 8.68 0.84
CA TYR A 199 -13.25 8.99 1.88
C TYR A 199 -14.66 9.12 1.29
N ARG A 200 -14.81 9.81 0.15
CA ARG A 200 -16.09 9.94 -0.55
C ARG A 200 -16.62 8.60 -1.06
N VAL A 201 -15.72 7.70 -1.49
CA VAL A 201 -16.11 6.35 -1.92
C VAL A 201 -16.62 5.52 -0.74
N ILE A 202 -16.00 5.62 0.44
CA ILE A 202 -16.37 4.81 1.61
C ILE A 202 -17.61 5.36 2.34
N THR A 203 -17.82 6.68 2.39
CA THR A 203 -18.87 7.27 3.24
C THR A 203 -20.16 7.66 2.54
N GLN A 204 -20.24 7.50 1.21
CA GLN A 204 -21.45 7.78 0.40
C GLN A 204 -22.00 6.49 -0.18
#